data_AF-A0A117S3X5-F1
#
_entry.id   AF-A0A117S3X5-F1
#
_cell.length_a   1.000
_cell.length_b   1.000
_cell.length_c   1.000
_cell.angle_alpha   90.00
_cell.angle_beta   90.00
_cell.angle_gamma   90.00
#
_symmetry.space_group_name_H-M   'P 1'
#
loop_
_entity.id
_entity.type
_entity.pdbx_description
1 polymer ?
#
loop_
_entity_poly.entity_id
_entity_poly.type
_entity_poly.pdbx_seq_one_letter_code
_entity_poly.pdbx_strand_id
1 'polypeptide(L)'
;MSELNLVELIEKLTSSTKTNKLRWGKLSNLFNSSEISNFMLKNYVLLQERNFYNTNNYRSYYLEQYESYFAEIENGYVYILKFKGNEKYYYILAVQSHKDSSIAELNRQQENQSKLIELAFIIEGQLDNHKEYINLLLKKL
;
A
#
# COMPACT_ATOMS: atom_id res chain seq x y z
N MET A 1 -7.58 21.94 14.33
CA MET A 1 -6.82 20.92 13.57
C MET A 1 -6.75 21.41 12.14
N SER A 2 -5.56 21.67 11.60
CA SER A 2 -5.43 22.10 10.20
C SER A 2 -5.99 21.00 9.29
N GLU A 3 -6.92 21.33 8.40
CA GLU A 3 -7.33 20.43 7.32
C GLU A 3 -6.07 20.03 6.56
N LEU A 4 -5.65 18.78 6.73
CA LEU A 4 -4.54 18.24 5.97
C LEU A 4 -5.01 18.20 4.51
N ASN A 5 -4.41 19.01 3.64
CA ASN A 5 -4.73 18.96 2.23
C ASN A 5 -4.23 17.62 1.67
N LEU A 6 -5.16 16.72 1.38
CA LEU A 6 -4.88 15.37 0.86
C LEU A 6 -3.98 15.39 -0.38
N VAL A 7 -4.12 16.40 -1.25
CA VAL A 7 -3.26 16.55 -2.43
C VAL A 7 -1.82 16.82 -2.03
N GLU A 8 -1.60 17.76 -1.12
CA GLU A 8 -0.28 18.11 -0.61
C GLU A 8 0.37 16.93 0.13
N LEU A 9 -0.42 16.13 0.85
CA LEU A 9 0.06 14.90 1.47
C LEU A 9 0.55 13.89 0.42
N ILE A 10 -0.25 13.62 -0.62
CA ILE A 10 0.13 12.67 -1.68
C ILE A 10 1.39 13.16 -2.39
N GLU A 11 1.52 14.47 -2.64
CA GLU A 11 2.73 15.05 -3.24
C GLU A 11 3.97 14.90 -2.35
N LYS A 12 3.84 15.12 -1.04
CA LYS A 12 4.93 14.89 -0.07
C LYS A 12 5.33 13.43 0.01
N LEU A 13 4.37 12.51 0.00
CA LEU A 13 4.62 11.06 -0.05
C LEU A 13 5.36 10.71 -1.34
N THR A 14 4.86 11.15 -2.50
CA THR A 14 5.49 10.92 -3.81
C THR A 14 6.92 11.46 -3.88
N SER A 15 7.17 12.67 -3.39
CA SER A 15 8.52 13.26 -3.34
C SER A 15 9.45 12.48 -2.41
N SER A 16 8.96 12.07 -1.24
CA SER A 16 9.72 11.27 -0.27
C SER A 16 10.02 9.87 -0.79
N THR A 17 9.08 9.27 -1.53
CA THR A 17 9.29 8.03 -2.28
C THR A 17 10.37 8.22 -3.32
N LYS A 18 10.23 9.17 -4.28
CA LYS A 18 11.21 9.42 -5.36
C LYS A 18 12.64 9.64 -4.83
N THR A 19 12.79 10.24 -3.64
CA THR A 19 14.08 10.52 -3.00
C THR A 19 14.57 9.41 -2.05
N ASN A 20 13.92 8.24 -2.03
CA ASN A 20 14.21 7.10 -1.17
C ASN A 20 14.20 7.41 0.35
N LYS A 21 13.56 8.50 0.76
CA LYS A 21 13.37 8.86 2.18
C LYS A 21 12.32 7.98 2.84
N LEU A 22 11.29 7.58 2.08
CA LEU A 22 10.26 6.66 2.52
C LEU A 22 10.53 5.29 1.89
N ARG A 23 10.70 4.26 2.73
CA ARG A 23 10.92 2.88 2.28
C ARG A 23 9.60 2.14 2.29
N TRP A 24 9.23 1.63 1.12
CA TRP A 24 8.01 0.86 0.95
C TRP A 24 8.28 -0.63 1.03
N GLY A 25 7.24 -1.39 1.33
CA GLY A 25 7.18 -2.84 1.20
C GLY A 25 5.85 -3.29 0.60
N LYS A 26 5.82 -4.49 0.00
CA LYS A 26 4.57 -5.13 -0.45
C LYS A 26 3.79 -5.59 0.78
N LEU A 27 2.48 -5.34 0.79
CA LEU A 27 1.61 -5.68 1.93
C LEU A 27 1.64 -7.19 2.26
N SER A 28 1.84 -8.03 1.25
CA SER A 28 2.04 -9.49 1.39
C SER A 28 3.18 -9.83 2.35
N ASN A 29 4.23 -9.01 2.42
CA ASN A 29 5.35 -9.23 3.33
C ASN A 29 4.94 -9.11 4.81
N LEU A 30 3.95 -8.27 5.14
CA LEU A 30 3.41 -8.16 6.51
C LEU A 30 2.51 -9.33 6.90
N PHE A 31 1.98 -10.08 5.93
CA PHE A 31 1.11 -11.22 6.18
C PHE A 31 1.85 -12.56 6.18
N ASN A 32 2.97 -12.66 5.46
CA ASN A 32 3.75 -13.89 5.33
C ASN A 32 4.78 -14.11 6.47
N SER A 33 5.04 -13.11 7.32
CA SER A 33 5.83 -13.32 8.53
C SER A 33 5.06 -14.20 9.52
N SER A 34 5.71 -15.24 10.05
CA SER A 34 5.17 -16.11 11.13
C SER A 34 4.72 -15.33 12.37
N GLU A 35 5.15 -14.08 12.48
CA GLU A 35 4.59 -13.07 13.37
C GLU A 35 3.36 -12.41 12.73
N ILE A 36 2.19 -12.96 13.03
CA ILE A 36 0.92 -12.23 12.95
C ILE A 36 1.04 -11.03 13.90
N SER A 37 1.38 -9.83 13.40
CA SER A 37 1.56 -8.66 14.30
C SER A 37 0.71 -7.43 13.99
N ASN A 38 -0.17 -7.47 12.98
CA ASN A 38 -1.11 -6.37 12.74
C ASN A 38 -2.55 -6.87 12.56
N PHE A 39 -3.14 -7.27 13.68
CA PHE A 39 -4.55 -7.71 13.74
C PHE A 39 -5.50 -6.66 13.17
N MET A 40 -5.23 -5.37 13.40
CA MET A 40 -6.03 -4.27 12.91
C MET A 40 -5.99 -4.14 11.39
N LEU A 41 -4.82 -4.28 10.76
CA LEU A 41 -4.69 -4.31 9.30
C LEU A 41 -5.41 -5.52 8.69
N LYS A 42 -5.23 -6.70 9.29
CA LYS A 42 -5.94 -7.90 8.84
C LYS A 42 -7.45 -7.70 8.91
N ASN A 43 -7.97 -7.23 10.03
CA ASN A 43 -9.39 -6.95 10.19
C ASN A 43 -9.87 -5.87 9.23
N TYR A 44 -9.12 -4.78 9.04
CA TYR A 44 -9.52 -3.72 8.11
C TYR A 44 -9.65 -4.25 6.68
N VAL A 45 -8.65 -5.02 6.22
CA VAL A 45 -8.64 -5.60 4.88
C VAL A 45 -9.74 -6.66 4.72
N LEU A 46 -9.98 -7.51 5.74
CA LEU A 46 -10.98 -8.58 5.71
C LEU A 46 -12.43 -8.07 5.90
N LEU A 47 -12.68 -7.19 6.87
CA LEU A 47 -14.02 -6.70 7.26
C LEU A 47 -14.62 -5.71 6.26
N GLN A 48 -13.79 -5.01 5.48
CA GLN A 48 -14.29 -4.06 4.48
C GLN A 48 -14.99 -4.74 3.29
N GLU A 49 -15.05 -6.09 3.21
CA GLU A 49 -15.88 -6.88 2.29
C GLU A 49 -16.18 -6.23 0.91
N ARG A 50 -15.15 -5.66 0.26
CA ARG A 50 -15.22 -5.25 -1.15
C ARG A 50 -14.92 -6.47 -2.02
N ASN A 51 -15.81 -7.46 -1.96
CA ASN A 51 -15.94 -8.67 -2.78
C ASN A 51 -14.65 -9.46 -3.11
N PHE A 52 -13.82 -9.76 -2.10
CA PHE A 52 -12.82 -10.85 -2.18
C PHE A 52 -12.79 -11.76 -0.95
N TYR A 53 -13.45 -11.39 0.16
CA TYR A 53 -13.25 -12.02 1.47
C TYR A 53 -14.44 -12.83 1.97
N ASN A 54 -15.40 -13.17 1.11
CA ASN A 54 -16.41 -14.15 1.47
C ASN A 54 -15.81 -15.55 1.40
N THR A 55 -15.18 -15.98 2.49
CA THR A 55 -14.64 -17.31 2.62
C THR A 55 -15.42 -18.11 3.66
N ASN A 56 -16.32 -18.95 3.17
CA ASN A 56 -16.58 -20.27 3.79
C ASN A 56 -15.34 -21.21 3.72
N ASN A 57 -14.15 -20.70 3.35
CA ASN A 57 -12.89 -21.43 3.32
C ASN A 57 -11.71 -20.50 3.67
N TYR A 58 -11.40 -20.41 4.97
CA TYR A 58 -10.26 -19.65 5.55
C TYR A 58 -8.87 -20.19 5.17
N ARG A 59 -8.74 -20.95 4.08
CA ARG A 59 -7.46 -21.43 3.57
C ARG A 59 -7.07 -20.58 2.37
N SER A 60 -6.17 -19.62 2.64
CA SER A 60 -4.98 -19.34 1.84
C SER A 60 -5.15 -19.47 0.33
N TYR A 61 -5.13 -18.36 -0.45
CA TYR A 61 -4.46 -18.37 -1.77
C TYR A 61 -4.38 -17.02 -2.52
N TYR A 62 -4.93 -15.90 -2.05
CA TYR A 62 -4.97 -14.68 -2.89
C TYR A 62 -4.17 -13.48 -2.37
N LEU A 63 -3.50 -13.56 -1.20
CA LEU A 63 -2.70 -12.46 -0.65
C LEU A 63 -1.49 -12.05 -1.52
N GLU A 64 -1.08 -12.89 -2.47
CA GLU A 64 0.00 -12.61 -3.43
C GLU A 64 -0.45 -11.74 -4.62
N GLN A 65 -1.75 -11.49 -4.80
CA GLN A 65 -2.28 -10.64 -5.88
C GLN A 65 -2.52 -9.18 -5.46
N TYR A 66 -2.21 -8.82 -4.22
CA TYR A 66 -2.41 -7.45 -3.74
C TYR A 66 -1.16 -6.62 -4.04
N GLU A 67 -1.22 -5.85 -5.14
CA GLU A 67 -0.37 -4.68 -5.40
C GLU A 67 -0.74 -3.55 -4.43
N SER A 68 -0.67 -3.84 -3.12
CA SER A 68 -0.86 -2.89 -2.04
C SER A 68 0.48 -2.74 -1.33
N TYR A 69 0.69 -1.53 -0.83
CA TYR A 69 1.98 -1.12 -0.30
C TYR A 69 1.83 -0.57 1.10
N PHE A 70 2.89 -0.69 1.88
CA PHE A 70 3.00 -0.03 3.16
C PHE A 70 4.36 0.66 3.27
N ALA A 71 4.44 1.71 4.07
CA ALA A 71 5.68 2.24 4.56
C ALA A 71 5.57 2.52 6.06
N GLU A 72 6.66 2.30 6.77
CA GLU A 72 6.77 2.65 8.18
C GLU A 72 6.92 4.17 8.33
N ILE A 73 6.19 4.74 9.27
CA ILE A 73 6.30 6.12 9.74
C ILE A 73 6.60 6.09 11.24
N GLU A 74 7.00 7.24 11.81
CA GLU A 74 7.58 7.36 13.17
C GLU A 74 6.90 6.49 14.26
N ASN A 75 5.57 6.33 14.21
CA ASN A 75 4.83 5.53 15.17
C ASN A 75 3.94 4.44 14.57
N GLY A 76 3.91 4.26 13.25
CA GLY A 76 2.95 3.36 12.62
C GLY A 76 3.17 3.17 11.14
N TYR A 77 2.08 3.14 10.37
CA TYR A 77 2.11 2.80 8.95
C TYR A 77 1.29 3.76 8.11
N VAL A 78 1.77 4.01 6.90
CA VAL A 78 0.97 4.52 5.79
C VAL A 78 0.78 3.40 4.78
N TYR A 79 -0.42 3.32 4.21
CA TYR A 79 -0.80 2.29 3.26
C TYR A 79 -1.30 2.90 1.96
N ILE A 80 -0.94 2.25 0.85
CA ILE A 80 -1.60 2.42 -0.44
C ILE A 80 -2.27 1.10 -0.76
N LEU A 81 -3.60 1.06 -0.58
CA LEU A 81 -4.40 -0.14 -0.69
C LEU A 81 -5.13 -0.15 -2.02
N LYS A 82 -4.88 -1.18 -2.83
CA LYS A 82 -5.54 -1.40 -4.11
C LYS A 82 -6.77 -2.27 -3.90
N PHE A 83 -7.93 -1.77 -4.32
CA PHE A 83 -9.19 -2.50 -4.27
C PHE A 83 -9.79 -2.66 -5.66
N LYS A 84 -10.60 -3.71 -5.85
CA LYS A 84 -11.41 -3.91 -7.05
C LYS A 84 -12.78 -3.25 -6.86
N GLY A 85 -13.16 -2.36 -7.79
CA GLY A 85 -14.52 -1.86 -7.93
C GLY A 85 -15.27 -2.61 -9.01
N ASN A 86 -16.49 -2.16 -9.35
CA ASN A 86 -17.35 -2.82 -10.34
C ASN A 86 -16.59 -3.18 -11.63
N GLU A 87 -15.87 -2.23 -12.23
CA GLU A 87 -15.20 -2.42 -13.53
C GLU A 87 -13.73 -1.96 -13.57
N LYS A 88 -13.24 -1.32 -12.49
CA LYS A 88 -11.86 -0.78 -12.42
C LYS A 88 -11.29 -0.94 -11.02
N TYR A 89 -9.97 -0.97 -10.94
CA TYR A 89 -9.26 -0.83 -9.68
C TYR A 89 -9.23 0.63 -9.22
N TYR A 90 -9.15 0.82 -7.91
CA TYR A 90 -8.94 2.11 -7.28
C TYR A 90 -8.05 1.96 -6.05
N TYR A 91 -7.49 3.08 -5.60
CA TYR A 91 -6.57 3.14 -4.49
C TYR A 91 -7.14 3.93 -3.32
N ILE A 92 -6.87 3.43 -2.12
CA ILE A 92 -7.13 4.11 -0.85
C ILE A 92 -5.79 4.32 -0.15
N LEU A 93 -5.48 5.58 0.12
CA LEU A 93 -4.47 6.00 1.07
C LEU A 93 -5.07 5.88 2.46
N ALA A 94 -4.42 5.10 3.32
CA ALA A 94 -4.84 4.92 4.69
C ALA A 94 -3.65 5.04 5.64
N VAL A 95 -3.93 5.36 6.89
CA VAL A 95 -2.91 5.47 7.94
C VAL A 95 -3.30 4.70 9.17
N GLN A 96 -2.29 4.23 9.87
CA GLN A 96 -2.40 3.61 11.17
C GLN A 96 -1.35 4.24 12.06
N SER A 97 -1.78 4.92 13.12
CA SER A 97 -0.88 5.70 13.98
C SER A 97 0.00 4.82 14.87
N HIS A 98 -0.39 3.56 15.13
CA HIS A 98 0.42 2.52 15.77
C HIS A 98 -0.15 1.12 15.48
N LYS A 99 0.63 0.04 15.68
CA LYS A 99 0.25 -1.34 15.32
C LYS A 99 -1.14 -1.78 15.80
N ASP A 100 -1.57 -1.30 16.98
CA ASP A 100 -2.86 -1.66 17.57
C ASP A 100 -3.99 -0.64 17.29
N SER A 101 -3.76 0.39 16.45
CA SER A 101 -4.77 1.42 16.19
C SER A 101 -5.68 0.98 15.06
N SER A 102 -6.87 1.58 15.03
CA SER A 102 -7.69 1.56 13.82
C SER A 102 -6.93 2.15 12.64
N ILE A 103 -7.30 1.67 11.46
CA ILE A 103 -6.85 2.21 10.19
C ILE A 103 -7.87 3.27 9.76
N ALA A 104 -7.36 4.46 9.45
CA ALA A 104 -8.17 5.58 8.95
C ALA A 104 -7.90 5.80 7.47
N GLU A 105 -8.96 5.78 6.66
CA GLU A 105 -8.92 6.18 5.26
C GLU A 105 -8.75 7.69 5.16
N LEU A 106 -7.82 8.13 4.32
CA LEU A 106 -7.58 9.56 4.07
C LEU A 106 -8.28 10.06 2.81
N ASN A 107 -8.80 9.15 1.98
CA ASN A 107 -9.54 9.49 0.76
C ASN A 107 -10.69 8.51 0.52
N ARG A 108 -11.65 8.95 -0.30
CA ARG A 108 -12.71 8.09 -0.85
C ARG A 108 -12.28 7.48 -2.19
N GLN A 109 -13.02 6.45 -2.63
CA GLN A 109 -12.75 5.67 -3.86
C GLN A 109 -12.53 6.50 -5.15
N GLN A 110 -13.17 7.67 -5.28
CA GLN A 110 -13.07 8.50 -6.49
C GLN A 110 -12.07 9.65 -6.37
N GLU A 111 -11.58 9.92 -5.16
CA GLU A 111 -10.74 11.09 -4.89
C GLU A 111 -9.28 10.81 -5.26
N ASN A 112 -8.65 11.76 -5.95
CA ASN A 112 -7.21 11.80 -6.22
C ASN A 112 -6.60 10.53 -6.85
N GLN A 113 -7.42 9.72 -7.54
CA GLN A 113 -7.01 8.42 -8.07
C GLN A 113 -5.81 8.49 -9.02
N SER A 114 -5.75 9.51 -9.89
CA SER A 114 -4.60 9.70 -10.79
C SER A 114 -3.28 9.86 -10.02
N LYS A 115 -3.28 10.64 -8.93
CA LYS A 115 -2.08 10.87 -8.10
C LYS A 115 -1.71 9.63 -7.30
N LEU A 116 -2.71 8.88 -6.81
CA LEU A 116 -2.47 7.62 -6.10
C LEU A 116 -1.92 6.53 -7.02
N ILE A 117 -2.39 6.47 -8.28
CA ILE A 117 -1.85 5.58 -9.31
C ILE A 117 -0.39 5.94 -9.62
N GLU A 118 -0.05 7.23 -9.77
CA GLU A 118 1.34 7.66 -9.96
C GLU A 118 2.23 7.21 -8.80
N LEU A 119 1.79 7.45 -7.56
CA LEU A 119 2.51 7.03 -6.37
C LEU A 119 2.73 5.51 -6.34
N ALA A 120 1.67 4.71 -6.56
CA ALA A 120 1.76 3.26 -6.63
C ALA A 120 2.77 2.78 -7.69
N PHE A 121 2.75 3.39 -8.87
CA PHE A 121 3.69 3.07 -9.94
C PHE A 121 5.15 3.35 -9.56
N ILE A 122 5.41 4.47 -8.88
CA ILE A 122 6.77 4.81 -8.40
C ILE A 122 7.22 3.82 -7.33
N ILE A 123 6.33 3.45 -6.41
CA ILE A 123 6.62 2.44 -5.37
C ILE A 123 6.98 1.11 -6.01
N GLU A 124 6.20 0.62 -6.97
CA GLU A 124 6.51 -0.64 -7.67
C GLU A 124 7.87 -0.57 -8.36
N GLY A 125 8.18 0.55 -9.01
CA GLY A 125 9.48 0.78 -9.65
C GLY A 125 10.67 0.77 -8.68
N GLN A 126 10.46 1.04 -7.38
CA GLN A 126 11.48 0.88 -6.34
C GLN A 126 11.61 -0.56 -5.85
N LEU A 127 10.47 -1.25 -5.70
CA LEU A 127 10.41 -2.59 -5.13
C LEU A 127 10.91 -3.67 -6.10
N ASP A 128 10.57 -3.55 -7.37
CA ASP A 128 10.84 -4.60 -8.36
C ASP A 128 12.28 -4.60 -8.89
N ASN A 129 13.10 -3.62 -8.51
CA ASN A 129 14.55 -3.54 -8.74
C ASN A 129 15.07 -4.02 -10.12
N HIS A 130 14.22 -4.02 -11.16
CA HIS A 130 14.60 -4.41 -12.52
C HIS A 130 15.63 -3.45 -13.10
N LYS A 131 15.71 -2.22 -12.59
CA LYS A 131 16.77 -1.27 -12.94
C LYS A 131 18.16 -1.73 -12.49
N GLU A 132 18.30 -2.42 -11.36
CA GLU A 132 19.60 -2.97 -10.94
C GLU A 132 19.98 -4.16 -11.82
N TYR A 133 19.02 -5.00 -12.19
CA TYR A 133 19.25 -6.15 -13.08
C TYR A 133 19.55 -5.72 -14.52
N ILE A 134 18.82 -4.74 -15.07
CA ILE A 134 19.09 -4.14 -16.38
C ILE A 134 20.43 -3.38 -16.37
N ASN A 135 20.74 -2.63 -15.32
CA ASN A 135 22.04 -1.96 -15.20
C ASN A 135 23.21 -2.96 -15.03
N LEU A 136 23.01 -4.10 -14.37
CA LEU A 136 24.00 -5.19 -14.29
C LEU A 136 24.21 -5.89 -15.64
N LEU A 137 23.15 -6.05 -16.45
CA LEU A 137 23.24 -6.57 -17.81
C LEU A 137 23.93 -5.58 -18.76
N LEU A 138 23.63 -4.28 -18.64
CA LEU A 138 24.25 -3.23 -19.46
C LEU A 138 25.70 -2.90 -19.06
N LYS A 139 26.12 -3.17 -17.81
CA LYS A 139 27.52 -3.02 -17.37
C LYS A 139 28.42 -4.20 -17.71
N LYS A 140 27.85 -5.33 -18.17
CA LYS A 140 28.59 -6.51 -18.64
C LYS A 140 28.73 -6.60 -20.16
N LEU A 141 28.26 -5.58 -20.89
CA LEU A 141 28.56 -5.30 -22.29
C LEU A 141 29.63 -4.21 -22.37
#